data_AF-A0A093YTK5-F1
#
_entry.id   AF-A0A093YTK5-F1
#
_cell.length_a   1.000
_cell.length_b   1.000
_cell.length_c   1.000
_cell.angle_alpha   90.00
_cell.angle_beta   90.00
_cell.angle_gamma   90.00
#
_symmetry.space_group_name_H-M   'P 1'
#
loop_
_entity.id
_entity.type
_entity.pdbx_description
1 polymer ?
#
loop_
_entity_poly.entity_id
_entity_poly.type
_entity_poly.pdbx_seq_one_letter_code
_entity_poly.pdbx_strand_id
1 'polypeptide(L)'
;MQRNTSLNITSPSPSPHPRSPNTLAPPTAPPTRPTSPSQVRFKAFPYSGINDYFMLCDASFFSIGGGDGNYGLWLDDSFDRGISSTCLTFGNEPLSEQGKKFDILGVELWAVGSLR
;
A
#
# COMPACT_ATOMS: atom_id res chain seq x y z
N MET A 1 -61.68 2.01 47.94
CA MET A 1 -61.77 0.73 47.19
C MET A 1 -62.65 0.95 45.97
N GLN A 2 -62.25 0.40 44.81
CA GLN A 2 -62.96 0.31 43.49
C GLN A 2 -63.31 1.67 42.82
N ARG A 3 -62.71 2.15 41.72
CA ARG A 3 -62.16 1.65 40.44
C ARG A 3 -63.21 1.24 39.37
N ASN A 4 -63.00 1.83 38.18
CA ASN A 4 -63.46 1.50 36.81
C ASN A 4 -64.68 2.32 36.32
N THR A 5 -64.53 3.39 35.55
CA THR A 5 -64.00 3.64 34.17
C THR A 5 -64.99 3.25 33.06
N SER A 6 -65.53 4.29 32.42
CA SER A 6 -66.52 4.27 31.34
C SER A 6 -65.92 4.05 29.95
N LEU A 7 -66.78 3.53 29.07
CA LEU A 7 -66.58 3.26 27.65
C LEU A 7 -66.62 4.54 26.77
N ASN A 8 -66.19 4.34 25.52
CA ASN A 8 -66.87 4.73 24.28
C ASN A 8 -66.34 5.87 23.37
N ILE A 9 -66.09 5.44 22.12
CA ILE A 9 -66.66 5.92 20.84
C ILE A 9 -66.03 7.12 20.10
N THR A 10 -65.48 6.75 18.93
CA THR A 10 -65.40 7.36 17.59
C THR A 10 -66.01 8.76 17.34
N SER A 11 -65.41 9.55 16.43
CA SER A 11 -65.79 9.75 14.99
C SER A 11 -64.92 10.90 14.35
N PRO A 12 -65.09 11.39 13.09
CA PRO A 12 -64.01 11.43 12.09
C PRO A 12 -63.66 12.84 11.50
N SER A 13 -62.66 12.83 10.60
CA SER A 13 -62.13 13.78 9.56
C SER A 13 -63.03 14.91 8.98
N PRO A 14 -62.60 15.84 8.06
CA PRO A 14 -61.31 15.99 7.34
C PRO A 14 -60.81 17.45 7.07
N SER A 15 -59.69 17.55 6.32
CA SER A 15 -59.30 18.59 5.31
C SER A 15 -58.14 19.54 5.69
N PRO A 16 -57.49 20.26 4.74
CA PRO A 16 -56.88 19.84 3.47
C PRO A 16 -55.44 20.42 3.28
N HIS A 17 -54.62 19.84 2.39
CA HIS A 17 -53.26 20.35 2.06
C HIS A 17 -53.27 21.48 1.01
N PRO A 18 -52.20 22.30 0.98
CA PRO A 18 -51.41 22.40 -0.25
C PRO A 18 -49.87 22.47 -0.06
N ARG A 19 -49.17 22.12 -1.14
CA ARG A 19 -47.72 21.87 -1.29
C ARG A 19 -46.85 23.13 -1.29
N SER A 20 -45.60 23.02 -0.82
CA SER A 20 -44.45 23.66 -1.48
C SER A 20 -43.16 22.81 -1.32
N PRO A 21 -42.30 22.74 -2.36
CA PRO A 21 -41.11 21.87 -2.39
C PRO A 21 -39.83 22.68 -2.14
N ASN A 22 -38.88 22.14 -1.38
CA ASN A 22 -37.45 22.45 -1.50
C ASN A 22 -36.64 21.52 -0.59
N THR A 23 -36.16 20.41 -1.14
CA THR A 23 -35.10 19.61 -0.54
C THR A 23 -33.86 19.81 -1.40
N LEU A 24 -32.89 20.59 -0.92
CA LEU A 24 -31.58 20.71 -1.57
C LEU A 24 -30.93 19.32 -1.62
N ALA A 25 -30.63 18.83 -2.83
CA ALA A 25 -29.70 17.72 -3.00
C ALA A 25 -28.26 18.20 -2.70
N PRO A 26 -27.39 17.37 -2.11
CA PRO A 26 -25.98 17.73 -1.92
C PRO A 26 -25.25 17.81 -3.28
N PRO A 27 -24.20 18.64 -3.40
CA PRO A 27 -23.47 18.82 -4.65
C PRO A 27 -22.77 17.51 -5.03
N THR A 28 -23.03 17.07 -6.26
CA THR A 28 -22.38 15.93 -6.90
C THR A 28 -20.86 16.10 -6.84
N ALA A 29 -20.16 15.12 -6.27
CA ALA A 29 -18.71 15.11 -6.22
C ALA A 29 -18.12 15.29 -7.63
N PRO A 30 -17.02 16.06 -7.79
CA PRO A 30 -16.38 16.20 -9.09
C PRO A 30 -15.89 14.84 -9.60
N PRO A 31 -15.88 14.62 -10.93
CA PRO A 31 -15.44 13.36 -11.51
C PRO A 31 -14.02 13.05 -11.06
N THR A 32 -13.84 11.85 -10.49
CA THR A 32 -12.54 11.30 -10.10
C THR A 32 -11.63 11.29 -11.32
N ARG A 33 -10.70 12.25 -11.35
CA ARG A 33 -9.65 12.31 -12.36
C ARG A 33 -8.97 10.93 -12.41
N PRO A 34 -8.80 10.31 -13.60
CA PRO A 34 -8.03 9.08 -13.69
C PRO A 34 -6.66 9.36 -13.10
N THR A 35 -6.30 8.62 -12.06
CA THR A 35 -4.95 8.62 -11.50
C THR A 35 -4.01 8.32 -12.66
N SER A 36 -3.19 9.30 -13.03
CA SER A 36 -2.11 9.11 -13.99
C SER A 36 -1.32 7.86 -13.61
N PRO A 37 -0.90 7.02 -14.58
CA PRO A 37 -0.08 5.85 -14.27
C PRO A 37 1.12 6.29 -13.42
N SER A 38 1.42 5.52 -12.38
CA SER A 38 2.58 5.75 -11.51
C SER A 38 3.82 5.82 -12.40
N GLN A 39 4.37 7.02 -12.53
CA GLN A 39 5.59 7.22 -13.29
C GLN A 39 6.73 6.51 -12.54
N VAL A 40 7.38 5.54 -13.18
CA VAL A 40 8.55 4.86 -12.62
C VAL A 40 9.60 5.91 -12.27
N ARG A 41 9.93 6.02 -10.98
CA ARG A 41 10.90 6.99 -10.47
C ARG A 41 12.18 6.28 -10.08
N PHE A 42 13.27 6.62 -10.75
CA PHE A 42 14.58 6.12 -10.36
C PHE A 42 15.07 6.79 -9.07
N LYS A 43 15.53 5.97 -8.13
CA LYS A 43 16.17 6.41 -6.90
C LYS A 43 17.46 5.61 -6.71
N ALA A 44 18.52 6.31 -6.32
CA ALA A 44 19.81 5.71 -6.02
C ALA A 44 20.08 5.84 -4.51
N PHE A 45 20.69 4.79 -3.95
CA PHE A 45 21.07 4.73 -2.53
C PHE A 45 22.58 4.51 -2.44
N PRO A 46 23.37 5.58 -2.32
CA PRO A 46 24.81 5.46 -2.19
C PRO A 46 25.18 4.84 -0.84
N TYR A 47 26.44 4.39 -0.71
CA TYR A 47 26.97 3.91 0.55
C TYR A 47 26.80 4.95 1.67
N SER A 48 26.28 4.53 2.82
CA SER A 48 25.96 5.40 3.95
C SER A 48 27.15 5.72 4.87
N GLY A 49 28.21 4.90 4.84
CA GLY A 49 29.32 5.00 5.80
C GLY A 49 29.07 4.32 7.16
N ILE A 50 27.91 3.70 7.38
CA ILE A 50 27.54 3.14 8.69
C ILE A 50 28.18 1.77 8.94
N ASN A 51 28.32 0.94 7.90
CA ASN A 51 28.96 -0.38 7.96
C ASN A 51 29.33 -0.88 6.56
N ASP A 52 30.25 -1.85 6.49
CA ASP A 52 30.79 -2.37 5.23
C ASP A 52 30.13 -3.69 4.76
N TYR A 53 28.87 -3.94 5.14
CA TYR A 53 28.15 -5.17 4.79
C TYR A 53 27.58 -5.12 3.36
N PHE A 54 28.47 -4.92 2.38
CA PHE A 54 28.09 -4.66 1.00
C PHE A 54 27.44 -5.84 0.29
N MET A 55 28.00 -7.04 0.43
CA MET A 55 27.56 -8.23 -0.30
C MET A 55 27.87 -9.49 0.52
N LEU A 56 26.95 -10.45 0.50
CA LEU A 56 27.14 -11.78 1.05
C LEU A 56 26.53 -12.80 0.08
N CYS A 57 27.28 -13.84 -0.24
CA CYS A 57 26.86 -14.86 -1.18
C CYS A 57 27.30 -16.22 -0.64
N ASP A 58 26.38 -17.17 -0.62
CA ASP A 58 26.68 -18.58 -0.40
C ASP A 58 25.86 -19.45 -1.38
N ALA A 59 25.91 -20.78 -1.22
CA ALA A 59 25.21 -21.69 -2.10
C ALA A 59 23.67 -21.60 -2.01
N SER A 60 23.14 -20.97 -0.97
CA SER A 60 21.71 -20.87 -0.67
C SER A 60 21.12 -19.49 -0.97
N PHE A 61 21.95 -18.45 -1.11
CA PHE A 61 21.46 -17.11 -1.44
C PHE A 61 22.54 -16.14 -1.94
N PHE A 62 22.06 -15.04 -2.50
CA PHE A 62 22.85 -13.85 -2.83
C PHE A 62 22.22 -12.61 -2.20
N SER A 63 22.99 -11.78 -1.50
CA SER A 63 22.49 -10.55 -0.89
C SER A 63 23.41 -9.35 -1.08
N ILE A 64 22.79 -8.17 -1.11
CA ILE A 64 23.43 -6.87 -1.26
C ILE A 64 22.88 -5.93 -0.17
N GLY A 65 23.78 -5.35 0.62
CA GLY A 65 23.48 -4.43 1.70
C GLY A 65 22.91 -5.12 2.94
N GLY A 66 23.49 -4.84 4.10
CA GLY A 66 23.11 -5.44 5.36
C GLY A 66 22.96 -4.45 6.51
N GLY A 67 22.88 -5.00 7.71
CA GLY A 67 22.80 -4.26 8.97
C GLY A 67 21.41 -4.31 9.59
N ASP A 68 21.40 -4.29 10.92
CA ASP A 68 20.18 -4.39 11.75
C ASP A 68 19.29 -5.61 11.40
N GLY A 69 19.92 -6.74 11.10
CA GLY A 69 19.25 -8.01 10.80
C GLY A 69 18.48 -8.05 9.48
N ASN A 70 18.65 -7.06 8.60
CA ASN A 70 17.93 -6.96 7.34
C ASN A 70 18.88 -6.93 6.14
N TYR A 71 18.36 -7.33 4.98
CA TYR A 71 19.03 -7.21 3.68
C TYR A 71 18.39 -6.09 2.86
N GLY A 72 19.21 -5.28 2.20
CA GLY A 72 18.75 -4.31 1.20
C GLY A 72 18.12 -5.03 0.01
N LEU A 73 18.82 -6.06 -0.48
CA LEU A 73 18.36 -7.02 -1.47
C LEU A 73 18.86 -8.41 -1.08
N TRP A 74 18.00 -9.41 -1.17
CA TRP A 74 18.33 -10.81 -0.99
C TRP A 74 17.58 -11.62 -2.05
N LEU A 75 18.25 -12.58 -2.65
CA LEU A 75 17.71 -13.51 -3.65
C LEU A 75 18.01 -14.94 -3.19
N ASP A 76 17.07 -15.86 -3.41
CA ASP A 76 17.31 -17.28 -3.18
C ASP A 76 18.28 -17.89 -4.20
N ASP A 77 18.68 -19.13 -3.96
CA ASP A 77 19.61 -19.90 -4.81
C ASP A 77 19.07 -20.20 -6.21
N SER A 78 17.75 -20.26 -6.38
CA SER A 78 17.11 -20.44 -7.68
C SER A 78 16.83 -19.12 -8.41
N PHE A 79 17.08 -17.97 -7.78
CA PHE A 79 16.74 -16.64 -8.29
C PHE A 79 15.26 -16.48 -8.68
N ASP A 80 14.35 -17.14 -7.96
CA ASP A 80 12.91 -17.06 -8.19
C ASP A 80 12.23 -16.15 -7.15
N ARG A 81 12.79 -16.05 -5.94
CA ARG A 81 12.23 -15.26 -4.83
C ARG A 81 13.22 -14.25 -4.32
N GLY A 82 12.70 -13.07 -4.01
CA GLY A 82 13.47 -11.98 -3.44
C GLY A 82 12.90 -11.46 -2.13
N ILE A 83 13.79 -10.89 -1.33
CA ILE A 83 13.46 -10.10 -0.15
C ILE A 83 14.14 -8.74 -0.26
N SER A 84 13.43 -7.67 0.09
CA SER A 84 14.01 -6.34 0.23
C SER A 84 13.46 -5.63 1.46
N SER A 85 14.35 -5.01 2.22
CA SER A 85 14.04 -4.24 3.42
C SER A 85 14.92 -2.99 3.47
N THR A 86 14.70 -2.15 4.47
CA THR A 86 15.69 -1.16 4.85
C THR A 86 17.00 -1.84 5.26
N CYS A 87 18.14 -1.22 4.93
CA CYS A 87 19.44 -1.65 5.43
C CYS A 87 20.30 -0.45 5.82
N LEU A 88 21.23 -0.67 6.75
CA LEU A 88 22.13 0.39 7.22
C LEU A 88 23.21 0.71 6.19
N THR A 89 23.68 -0.27 5.40
CA THR A 89 24.77 -0.07 4.42
C THR A 89 24.41 1.01 3.38
N PHE A 90 23.18 1.04 2.89
CA PHE A 90 22.76 2.00 1.85
C PHE A 90 21.69 2.99 2.31
N GLY A 91 21.08 2.77 3.49
CA GLY A 91 19.96 3.59 3.95
C GLY A 91 18.76 3.56 3.01
N ASN A 92 18.56 2.45 2.28
CA ASN A 92 17.45 2.31 1.35
C ASN A 92 16.14 2.01 2.07
N GLU A 93 15.02 2.32 1.43
CA GLU A 93 13.72 1.71 1.74
C GLU A 93 13.55 0.37 0.98
N PRO A 94 12.52 -0.45 1.29
CA PRO A 94 12.21 -1.63 0.48
C PRO A 94 12.11 -1.27 -1.01
N LEU A 95 12.79 -2.05 -1.84
CA LEU A 95 12.98 -1.76 -3.27
C LEU A 95 11.79 -2.20 -4.15
N SER A 96 10.83 -2.93 -3.57
CA SER A 96 9.62 -3.39 -4.25
C SER A 96 8.37 -2.76 -3.65
N GLU A 97 7.46 -2.30 -4.52
CA GLU A 97 6.13 -1.81 -4.12
C GLU A 97 5.21 -2.96 -3.64
N GLN A 98 5.54 -4.22 -3.96
CA GLN A 98 4.77 -5.40 -3.53
C GLN A 98 5.00 -5.74 -2.04
N GLY A 99 5.93 -5.05 -1.39
CA GLY A 99 6.31 -5.24 0.00
C GLY A 99 7.65 -5.95 0.15
N LYS A 100 7.85 -6.58 1.31
CA LYS A 100 9.15 -7.17 1.69
C LYS A 100 9.57 -8.37 0.84
N LYS A 101 8.61 -9.11 0.28
CA LYS A 101 8.87 -10.30 -0.55
C LYS A 101 8.35 -10.04 -1.97
N PHE A 102 9.05 -10.55 -2.96
CA PHE A 102 8.67 -10.41 -4.37
C PHE A 102 9.13 -11.61 -5.19
N ASP A 103 8.48 -11.78 -6.35
CA ASP A 103 8.84 -12.81 -7.33
C ASP A 103 9.73 -12.21 -8.41
N ILE A 104 10.69 -13.01 -8.86
CA ILE A 104 11.67 -12.61 -9.85
C ILE A 104 11.26 -13.18 -11.20
N LEU A 105 11.20 -12.32 -12.22
CA LEU A 105 10.91 -12.73 -13.60
C LEU A 105 12.18 -13.07 -14.40
N GLY A 106 13.31 -12.50 -13.97
CA GLY A 106 14.61 -12.71 -14.59
C GLY A 106 15.67 -11.88 -13.87
N VAL A 107 16.92 -12.35 -13.94
CA VAL A 107 18.09 -11.64 -13.41
C VAL A 107 19.07 -11.41 -14.56
N GLU A 108 19.53 -10.17 -14.69
CA GLU A 108 20.55 -9.79 -15.67
C GLU A 108 21.80 -9.30 -14.95
N LEU A 109 22.97 -9.81 -15.35
CA LEU A 109 24.26 -9.34 -14.86
C LEU A 109 25.02 -8.69 -16.02
N TRP A 110 25.36 -7.42 -15.83
CA TRP A 110 26.05 -6.62 -16.84
C TRP A 110 27.46 -6.29 -16.36
N ALA A 111 28.46 -6.58 -17.18
CA ALA A 111 29.85 -6.18 -16.94
C ALA A 111 30.24 -5.07 -17.91
N VAL A 112 30.90 -4.03 -17.39
CA VAL A 112 31.43 -2.93 -18.20
C VAL A 112 32.95 -3.01 -18.22
N GLY A 113 33.52 -3.10 -19.42
CA GLY A 113 34.97 -3.22 -19.63
C GLY A 113 35.33 -4.43 -20.49
N SER A 114 36.61 -4.57 -20.81
CA SER A 114 37.13 -5.73 -21.54
C SER A 114 37.55 -6.82 -20.55
N LEU A 115 37.06 -8.04 -20.72
CA LEU A 115 37.74 -9.22 -20.15
C LEU A 115 39.10 -9.31 -20.83
N ARG A 116 40.18 -9.06 -20.08
CA ARG A 116 41.53 -9.39 -20.50
C ARG A 116 41.97 -10.67 -19.82
#